data_AF-A0A067GNP0-F1
#
_entry.id   AF-A0A067GNP0-F1
#
_cell.length_a   1.000
_cell.length_b   1.000
_cell.length_c   1.000
_cell.angle_alpha   90.00
_cell.angle_beta   90.00
_cell.angle_gamma   90.00
#
_symmetry.space_group_name_H-M   'P 1'
#
loop_
_entity.id
_entity.type
_entity.pdbx_description
1 polymer ?
#
loop_
_entity_poly.entity_id
_entity_poly.type
_entity_poly.pdbx_seq_one_letter_code
_entity_poly.pdbx_strand_id
1 'polypeptide(L)'
;MKESVENPLCLKSLNHISLVCRSVEASLDFYQNVLGFFPIRRPGSFDFDGAWLFNYGMGIHLLKSEEPDNLPKAGKNINPKDNHISFQCENMAIVERRLKEMKIDYVKSRVEEGGINVDQLFFHDPDGSMIEICNCDVLPVVPLAGDAVRIRSCTSTVNCNFHQQQIQQEPQINPQSCLSDSIHAKEDFLHFAS
;
A
#
# COMPACT_ATOMS: atom_id res chain seq x y z
N MET A 1 22.52 36.21 -5.10
CA MET A 1 22.21 35.03 -4.26
C MET A 1 20.78 34.63 -4.57
N LYS A 2 20.55 33.48 -5.21
CA LYS A 2 19.19 32.92 -5.28
C LYS A 2 18.87 32.41 -3.87
N GLU A 3 17.82 32.92 -3.25
CA GLU A 3 17.29 32.29 -2.05
C GLU A 3 16.92 30.85 -2.41
N SER A 4 17.51 29.89 -1.71
CA SER A 4 17.10 28.49 -1.78
C SER A 4 15.64 28.46 -1.36
N VAL A 5 14.74 28.11 -2.28
CA VAL A 5 13.31 28.03 -1.97
C VAL A 5 13.12 26.82 -1.06
N GLU A 6 13.22 27.05 0.25
CA GLU A 6 12.89 26.05 1.26
C GLU A 6 11.43 25.62 1.04
N ASN A 7 11.23 24.32 0.77
CA ASN A 7 9.91 23.66 0.75
C ASN A 7 8.75 24.58 0.30
N PRO A 8 8.68 24.93 -1.00
CA PRO A 8 7.81 26.02 -1.50
C PRO A 8 6.33 25.86 -1.17
N LEU A 9 5.90 24.61 -1.01
CA LEU A 9 4.50 24.26 -0.74
C LEU A 9 4.28 23.77 0.69
N CYS A 10 5.30 23.87 1.56
CA CYS A 10 5.26 23.39 2.94
C CYS A 10 4.79 21.93 3.07
N LEU A 11 5.16 21.08 2.11
CA LEU A 11 4.79 19.67 2.08
C LEU A 11 5.47 18.92 3.23
N LYS A 12 4.78 17.92 3.78
CA LYS A 12 5.29 17.09 4.88
C LYS A 12 5.89 15.77 4.40
N SER A 13 5.15 15.05 3.57
CA SER A 13 5.51 13.72 3.07
C SER A 13 4.63 13.36 1.86
N LEU A 14 4.98 12.27 1.18
CA LEU A 14 4.04 11.56 0.31
C LEU A 14 2.88 11.04 1.17
N ASN A 15 1.65 11.37 0.80
CA ASN A 15 0.46 10.96 1.56
C ASN A 15 -0.08 9.62 1.05
N HIS A 16 -0.34 9.53 -0.25
CA HIS A 16 -0.80 8.31 -0.90
C HIS A 16 -0.44 8.32 -2.39
N ILE A 17 -0.52 7.14 -3.00
CA ILE A 17 -0.58 6.97 -4.45
C ILE A 17 -1.97 6.45 -4.83
N SER A 18 -2.39 6.74 -6.06
CA SER A 18 -3.63 6.20 -6.64
C SER A 18 -3.28 5.20 -7.72
N LEU A 19 -3.92 4.03 -7.70
CA LEU A 19 -3.75 2.99 -8.71
C LEU A 19 -5.10 2.56 -9.25
N VAL A 20 -5.22 2.54 -10.57
CA VAL A 20 -6.40 2.05 -11.26
C VAL A 20 -6.24 0.56 -11.51
N CYS A 21 -7.20 -0.23 -11.08
CA CYS A 21 -7.13 -1.69 -11.10
C CYS A 21 -8.32 -2.33 -11.82
N ARG A 22 -8.13 -3.54 -12.35
CA ARG A 22 -9.23 -4.33 -12.93
C ARG A 22 -10.09 -4.99 -11.86
N SER A 23 -9.45 -5.49 -10.80
CA SER A 23 -10.10 -6.12 -9.65
C SER A 23 -9.55 -5.55 -8.36
N VAL A 24 -10.46 -5.01 -7.55
CA VAL A 24 -10.15 -4.49 -6.21
C VAL A 24 -9.69 -5.64 -5.32
N GLU A 25 -10.30 -6.81 -5.44
CA GLU A 25 -9.98 -8.01 -4.67
C GLU A 25 -8.57 -8.53 -4.97
N ALA A 26 -8.21 -8.66 -6.26
CA ALA A 26 -6.88 -9.11 -6.66
C ALA A 26 -5.78 -8.11 -6.23
N SER A 27 -6.06 -6.81 -6.38
CA SER A 27 -5.15 -5.76 -5.91
C SER A 27 -5.01 -5.76 -4.39
N LEU A 28 -6.12 -5.88 -3.65
CA LEU A 28 -6.11 -5.98 -2.19
C LEU A 28 -5.27 -7.18 -1.72
N ASP A 29 -5.48 -8.35 -2.30
CA ASP A 29 -4.71 -9.56 -1.99
C ASP A 29 -3.22 -9.33 -2.21
N PHE A 30 -2.85 -8.78 -3.37
CA PHE A 30 -1.45 -8.49 -3.67
C PHE A 30 -0.83 -7.47 -2.71
N TYR A 31 -1.43 -6.28 -2.57
CA TYR A 31 -0.85 -5.22 -1.73
C TYR A 31 -0.80 -5.63 -0.26
N GLN A 32 -1.76 -6.43 0.21
CA GLN A 32 -1.77 -6.93 1.58
C GLN A 32 -0.78 -8.08 1.79
N ASN A 33 -0.84 -9.12 0.97
CA ASN A 33 -0.14 -10.37 1.25
C ASN A 33 1.27 -10.43 0.63
N VAL A 34 1.55 -9.62 -0.40
CA VAL A 34 2.88 -9.51 -1.01
C VAL A 34 3.64 -8.32 -0.44
N LEU A 35 3.00 -7.13 -0.42
CA LEU A 35 3.64 -5.89 0.03
C LEU A 35 3.34 -5.50 1.47
N GLY A 36 2.52 -6.26 2.20
CA GLY A 36 2.32 -6.05 3.64
C GLY A 36 1.47 -4.83 4.01
N PHE A 37 0.73 -4.23 3.07
CA PHE A 37 -0.23 -3.18 3.40
C PHE A 37 -1.42 -3.74 4.19
N PHE A 38 -2.16 -2.91 4.91
CA PHE A 38 -3.42 -3.33 5.51
C PHE A 38 -4.58 -2.43 5.05
N PRO A 39 -5.79 -2.98 4.81
CA PRO A 39 -6.94 -2.19 4.41
C PRO A 39 -7.39 -1.27 5.55
N ILE A 40 -7.84 -0.07 5.19
CA ILE A 40 -8.39 0.92 6.12
C ILE A 40 -9.78 1.37 5.68
N ARG A 41 -10.52 1.98 6.60
CA ARG A 41 -11.87 2.48 6.33
C ARG A 41 -11.85 3.52 5.21
N ARG A 42 -12.68 3.29 4.19
CA ARG A 42 -12.92 4.25 3.11
C ARG A 42 -13.82 5.40 3.57
N PRO A 43 -13.58 6.65 3.13
CA PRO A 43 -14.55 7.74 3.30
C PRO A 43 -15.92 7.36 2.71
N GLY A 44 -16.99 7.54 3.48
CA GLY A 44 -18.34 7.15 3.06
C GLY A 44 -18.94 8.01 1.94
N SER A 45 -18.27 9.12 1.58
CA SER A 45 -18.69 10.02 0.49
C SER A 45 -18.24 9.54 -0.90
N PHE A 46 -17.49 8.45 -0.99
CA PHE A 46 -17.03 7.94 -2.27
C PHE A 46 -18.02 6.90 -2.82
N ASP A 47 -18.51 7.12 -4.03
CA ASP A 47 -19.58 6.38 -4.70
C ASP A 47 -19.09 5.41 -5.79
N PHE A 48 -17.78 5.35 -6.04
CA PHE A 48 -17.15 4.39 -6.95
C PHE A 48 -16.71 3.10 -6.23
N ASP A 49 -16.37 2.05 -6.97
CA ASP A 49 -15.77 0.83 -6.42
C ASP A 49 -14.26 1.06 -6.16
N GLY A 50 -13.78 0.70 -4.98
CA GLY A 50 -12.36 0.86 -4.63
C GLY A 50 -12.03 0.51 -3.19
N ALA A 51 -10.76 0.63 -2.85
CA ALA A 51 -10.26 0.35 -1.50
C ALA A 51 -9.16 1.33 -1.09
N TRP A 52 -8.96 1.43 0.22
CA TRP A 52 -7.83 2.16 0.81
C TRP A 52 -6.98 1.18 1.60
N LEU A 53 -5.67 1.22 1.38
CA LEU A 53 -4.70 0.53 2.22
C LEU A 53 -3.69 1.52 2.78
N PHE A 54 -3.04 1.14 3.87
CA PHE A 54 -2.00 1.93 4.51
C PHE A 54 -0.88 1.04 5.04
N ASN A 55 0.36 1.46 4.85
CA ASN A 55 1.55 1.00 5.58
C ASN A 55 2.74 1.91 5.22
N TYR A 56 3.87 1.76 5.91
CA TYR A 56 5.13 2.47 5.60
C TYR A 56 5.00 4.00 5.58
N GLY A 57 3.99 4.54 6.27
CA GLY A 57 3.70 5.98 6.32
C GLY A 57 2.98 6.54 5.08
N MET A 58 2.51 5.70 4.15
CA MET A 58 1.75 6.12 2.97
C MET A 58 0.48 5.29 2.75
N GLY A 59 -0.49 5.88 2.05
CA GLY A 59 -1.69 5.20 1.58
C GLY A 59 -1.57 4.66 0.16
N ILE A 60 -2.32 3.62 -0.15
CA ILE A 60 -2.66 3.20 -1.52
C ILE A 60 -4.17 3.35 -1.70
N HIS A 61 -4.56 4.17 -2.66
CA HIS A 61 -5.95 4.32 -3.08
C HIS A 61 -6.17 3.49 -4.34
N LEU A 62 -6.87 2.36 -4.20
CA LEU A 62 -7.27 1.52 -5.33
C LEU A 62 -8.59 2.04 -5.89
N LEU A 63 -8.61 2.31 -7.20
CA LEU A 63 -9.79 2.70 -7.96
C LEU A 63 -10.10 1.59 -8.96
N LYS A 64 -11.30 1.01 -8.90
CA LYS A 64 -11.73 0.04 -9.91
C LYS A 64 -11.97 0.77 -11.23
N SER A 65 -11.44 0.24 -12.32
CA SER A 65 -11.72 0.76 -13.67
C SER A 65 -13.13 0.39 -14.11
N GLU A 66 -13.84 1.35 -14.71
CA GLU A 66 -15.11 1.10 -15.41
C GLU A 66 -14.89 0.39 -16.74
N GLU A 67 -13.69 0.52 -17.32
CA GLU A 67 -13.29 -0.10 -18.59
C GLU A 67 -12.00 -0.94 -18.39
N PRO A 68 -12.07 -2.08 -17.68
CA PRO A 68 -10.90 -2.88 -17.32
C PRO A 68 -10.12 -3.41 -18.53
N ASP A 69 -10.78 -3.59 -19.67
CA ASP A 69 -10.16 -4.04 -20.92
C ASP A 69 -9.27 -2.96 -21.58
N ASN A 70 -9.49 -1.69 -21.24
CA ASN A 70 -8.71 -0.56 -21.73
C ASN A 70 -7.43 -0.32 -20.92
N LEU A 71 -7.31 -0.95 -19.75
CA LEU A 71 -6.08 -0.86 -18.96
C LEU A 71 -4.93 -1.59 -19.69
N PRO A 72 -3.69 -1.05 -19.66
CA PRO A 72 -2.53 -1.71 -20.23
C PRO A 72 -2.39 -3.12 -19.64
N LYS A 73 -2.35 -4.15 -20.49
CA LYS A 73 -2.15 -5.52 -20.01
C LYS A 73 -0.82 -5.58 -19.27
N ALA A 74 -0.79 -6.26 -18.12
CA ALA A 74 0.44 -6.52 -17.40
C ALA A 74 1.48 -7.09 -18.38
N GLY A 75 2.55 -6.33 -18.61
CA GLY A 75 3.57 -6.70 -19.58
C GLY A 75 4.27 -7.97 -19.08
N LYS A 76 4.50 -8.94 -19.99
CA LYS A 76 5.39 -10.07 -19.66
C LYS A 76 6.84 -9.64 -19.46
N ASN A 77 7.22 -8.49 -20.04
CA ASN A 77 8.57 -7.99 -19.95
C ASN A 77 8.68 -7.00 -18.80
N ILE A 78 9.56 -7.28 -17.85
CA ILE A 78 9.88 -6.40 -16.74
C ILE A 78 11.05 -5.51 -17.19
N ASN A 79 10.79 -4.22 -17.32
CA ASN A 79 11.80 -3.24 -17.71
C ASN A 79 12.13 -2.31 -16.52
N PRO A 80 13.32 -2.44 -15.90
CA PRO A 80 13.75 -1.58 -14.79
C PRO A 80 13.75 -0.07 -15.07
N LYS A 81 13.61 0.36 -16.33
CA LYS A 81 13.55 1.77 -16.74
C LYS A 81 12.15 2.35 -16.78
N ASP A 82 11.10 1.55 -16.58
CA ASP A 82 9.72 2.04 -16.56
C ASP A 82 9.43 2.78 -15.24
N ASN A 83 8.37 3.61 -15.23
CA ASN A 83 7.92 4.28 -14.02
C ASN A 83 7.54 3.24 -12.95
N HIS A 84 8.05 3.42 -11.72
CA HIS A 84 7.83 2.49 -10.62
C HIS A 84 7.64 3.19 -9.28
N ILE A 85 7.03 2.48 -8.35
CA ILE A 85 7.11 2.80 -6.92
C ILE A 85 8.20 1.95 -6.28
N SER A 86 9.04 2.56 -5.46
CA SER A 86 10.18 1.88 -4.85
C SER A 86 10.02 1.76 -3.33
N PHE A 87 10.31 0.57 -2.80
CA PHE A 87 10.33 0.31 -1.37
C PHE A 87 11.72 -0.13 -0.90
N GLN A 88 12.15 0.44 0.21
CA GLN A 88 13.33 0.00 0.92
C GLN A 88 13.06 -1.34 1.61
N CYS A 89 13.96 -2.30 1.45
CA CYS A 89 13.92 -3.56 2.21
C CYS A 89 14.96 -3.60 3.33
N GLU A 90 14.70 -4.42 4.34
CA GLU A 90 15.67 -4.73 5.39
C GLU A 90 16.69 -5.79 4.92
N ASN A 91 16.27 -6.71 4.04
CA ASN A 91 17.10 -7.82 3.59
C ASN A 91 16.68 -8.30 2.19
N MET A 92 17.53 -8.01 1.22
CA MET A 92 17.29 -8.35 -0.19
C MET A 92 17.16 -9.87 -0.43
N ALA A 93 17.94 -10.69 0.28
CA ALA A 93 17.91 -12.13 0.12
C ALA A 93 16.58 -12.74 0.62
N ILE A 94 15.99 -12.17 1.67
CA ILE A 94 14.66 -12.59 2.15
C ILE A 94 13.60 -12.23 1.11
N VAL A 95 13.61 -10.99 0.59
CA VAL A 95 12.64 -10.55 -0.43
C VAL A 95 12.70 -11.47 -1.64
N GLU A 96 13.89 -11.70 -2.18
CA GLU A 96 14.07 -12.55 -3.36
C GLU A 96 13.53 -13.97 -3.14
N ARG A 97 13.84 -14.56 -1.97
CA ARG A 97 13.34 -15.89 -1.62
C ARG A 97 11.81 -15.91 -1.54
N ARG A 98 11.18 -14.89 -0.95
CA ARG A 98 9.72 -14.80 -0.86
C ARG A 98 9.06 -14.65 -2.23
N LEU A 99 9.60 -13.82 -3.12
CA LEU A 99 9.10 -13.69 -4.50
C LEU A 99 9.14 -15.04 -5.23
N LYS A 100 10.24 -15.80 -5.08
CA LYS A 100 10.36 -17.17 -5.61
C LYS A 100 9.31 -18.12 -5.04
N GLU A 101 9.12 -18.12 -3.72
CA GLU A 101 8.11 -18.96 -3.03
C GLU A 101 6.69 -18.64 -3.53
N MET A 102 6.39 -17.36 -3.77
CA MET A 102 5.11 -16.87 -4.30
C MET A 102 4.97 -17.02 -5.82
N LYS A 103 6.03 -17.47 -6.53
CA LYS A 103 6.08 -17.60 -7.99
C LYS A 103 5.78 -16.27 -8.71
N ILE A 104 6.28 -15.18 -8.15
CA ILE A 104 6.23 -13.87 -8.79
C ILE A 104 7.48 -13.72 -9.64
N ASP A 105 7.31 -13.46 -10.94
CA ASP A 105 8.42 -13.18 -11.84
C ASP A 105 9.06 -11.83 -11.51
N TYR A 106 10.39 -11.77 -11.51
CA TYR A 106 11.13 -10.55 -11.20
C TYR A 106 12.44 -10.46 -12.01
N VAL A 107 12.93 -9.23 -12.18
CA VAL A 107 14.25 -8.94 -12.73
C VAL A 107 15.14 -8.36 -11.65
N LYS A 108 16.42 -8.78 -11.64
CA LYS A 108 17.45 -8.22 -10.77
C LYS A 108 18.24 -7.14 -11.50
N SER A 109 18.61 -6.10 -10.77
CA SER A 109 19.60 -5.11 -11.19
C SER A 109 20.55 -4.81 -10.04
N ARG A 110 21.73 -4.29 -10.38
CA ARG A 110 22.71 -3.79 -9.41
C ARG A 110 23.30 -2.49 -9.93
N VAL A 111 23.37 -1.50 -9.06
CA VAL A 111 24.06 -0.22 -9.28
C VAL A 111 25.29 -0.17 -8.38
N GLU A 112 26.43 0.22 -8.94
CA GLU A 112 27.67 0.45 -8.21
C GLU A 112 28.03 1.93 -8.27
N GLU A 113 28.16 2.57 -7.10
CA GLU A 113 28.54 3.98 -6.96
C GLU A 113 29.59 4.09 -5.85
N GLY A 114 30.81 4.52 -6.17
CA GLY A 114 31.87 4.71 -5.18
C GLY A 114 32.24 3.45 -4.38
N GLY A 115 32.09 2.26 -4.96
CA GLY A 115 32.32 0.96 -4.29
C GLY A 115 31.16 0.48 -3.42
N ILE A 116 30.05 1.22 -3.38
CA ILE A 116 28.81 0.81 -2.71
C ILE A 116 27.91 0.12 -3.73
N ASN A 117 27.35 -1.02 -3.36
CA ASN A 117 26.42 -1.79 -4.20
C ASN A 117 24.98 -1.61 -3.73
N VAL A 118 24.12 -1.15 -4.64
CA VAL A 118 22.66 -1.17 -4.47
C VAL A 118 22.08 -2.29 -5.32
N ASP A 119 21.45 -3.24 -4.66
CA ASP A 119 20.67 -4.29 -5.28
C ASP A 119 19.21 -3.84 -5.44
N GLN A 120 18.61 -4.23 -6.57
CA GLN A 120 17.24 -3.89 -6.92
C GLN A 120 16.52 -5.12 -7.47
N LEU A 121 15.26 -5.30 -7.08
CA LEU A 121 14.34 -6.28 -7.64
C LEU A 121 13.14 -5.56 -8.24
N PHE A 122 12.80 -5.87 -9.48
CA PHE A 122 11.67 -5.29 -10.19
C PHE A 122 10.64 -6.37 -10.50
N PHE A 123 9.37 -6.09 -10.24
CA PHE A 123 8.24 -6.97 -10.58
C PHE A 123 6.96 -6.15 -10.76
N HIS A 124 5.90 -6.78 -11.27
CA HIS A 124 4.62 -6.12 -11.47
C HIS A 124 3.62 -6.48 -10.36
N ASP A 125 2.71 -5.55 -10.09
CA ASP A 125 1.42 -5.85 -9.46
C ASP A 125 0.50 -6.65 -10.43
N PRO A 126 -0.74 -7.01 -10.02
CA PRO A 126 -1.67 -7.75 -10.89
C PRO A 126 -2.06 -7.01 -12.17
N ASP A 127 -1.98 -5.68 -12.19
CA ASP A 127 -2.43 -4.83 -13.29
C ASP A 127 -1.29 -4.31 -14.19
N GLY A 128 -0.03 -4.55 -13.82
CA GLY A 128 1.18 -4.18 -14.55
C GLY A 128 1.96 -2.99 -13.99
N SER A 129 1.58 -2.44 -12.84
CA SER A 129 2.35 -1.36 -12.19
C SER A 129 3.69 -1.91 -11.72
N MET A 130 4.77 -1.23 -12.07
CA MET A 130 6.12 -1.64 -11.71
C MET A 130 6.42 -1.32 -10.24
N ILE A 131 6.95 -2.31 -9.53
CA ILE A 131 7.40 -2.21 -8.14
C ILE A 131 8.89 -2.50 -8.11
N GLU A 132 9.63 -1.61 -7.46
CA GLU A 132 11.03 -1.81 -7.12
C GLU A 132 11.16 -2.12 -5.64
N ILE A 133 11.98 -3.10 -5.30
CA ILE A 133 12.52 -3.29 -3.96
C ILE A 133 14.02 -3.05 -4.00
N CYS A 134 14.54 -2.13 -3.19
CA CYS A 134 15.97 -1.82 -3.15
C CYS A 134 16.53 -1.76 -1.73
N ASN A 135 17.86 -1.73 -1.64
CA ASN A 135 18.60 -1.36 -0.42
C ASN A 135 19.24 0.03 -0.58
N CYS A 136 18.52 1.00 -1.13
CA CYS A 136 19.06 2.29 -1.56
C CYS A 136 19.59 3.17 -0.41
N ASP A 137 19.18 2.91 0.84
CA ASP A 137 19.63 3.62 2.04
C ASP A 137 21.14 3.56 2.29
N VAL A 138 21.85 2.64 1.63
CA VAL A 138 23.32 2.57 1.67
C VAL A 138 24.01 3.67 0.88
N LEU A 139 23.32 4.35 -0.05
CA LEU A 139 23.88 5.44 -0.83
C LEU A 139 23.69 6.79 -0.13
N PRO A 140 24.73 7.64 -0.09
CA PRO A 140 24.59 8.98 0.43
C PRO A 140 23.72 9.83 -0.50
N VAL A 141 22.73 10.53 0.06
CA VAL A 141 21.94 11.52 -0.67
C VAL A 141 22.75 12.82 -0.77
N VAL A 142 23.33 13.07 -1.95
CA VAL A 142 24.13 14.27 -2.23
C VAL A 142 23.38 15.19 -3.20
N PRO A 143 22.91 16.37 -2.78
CA PRO A 143 22.28 17.35 -3.69
C PRO A 143 23.24 17.83 -4.79
N LEU A 144 22.74 18.03 -6.01
CA LEU A 144 23.54 18.40 -7.19
C LEU A 144 24.12 19.83 -7.16
N ALA A 145 23.62 20.70 -6.29
CA ALA A 145 24.15 22.05 -6.08
C ALA A 145 24.62 22.18 -4.63
N GLY A 146 25.69 22.96 -4.40
CA GLY A 146 26.22 23.28 -3.06
C GLY A 146 25.29 24.11 -2.16
N ASP A 147 23.99 24.07 -2.43
CA ASP A 147 22.96 24.61 -1.58
C ASP A 147 22.87 23.72 -0.34
N ALA A 148 23.02 24.35 0.83
CA ALA A 148 22.77 23.73 2.10
C ALA A 148 21.27 23.40 2.21
N VAL A 149 20.85 22.30 1.57
CA VAL A 149 19.52 21.75 1.75
C VAL A 149 19.46 21.30 3.20
N ARG A 150 18.72 22.03 4.04
CA ARG A 150 18.30 21.52 5.34
C ARG A 150 17.36 20.35 5.08
N ILE A 151 17.92 19.15 4.97
CA ILE A 151 17.15 17.91 4.98
C ILE A 151 16.43 17.89 6.33
N ARG A 152 15.13 18.20 6.31
CA ARG A 152 14.30 18.06 7.51
C ARG A 152 14.23 16.57 7.80
N SER A 153 14.93 16.13 8.83
CA SER A 153 14.82 14.75 9.32
C SER A 153 13.37 14.54 9.76
N CYS A 154 12.62 13.75 8.99
CA CYS A 154 11.30 13.30 9.37
C CYS A 154 11.48 12.20 10.42
N THR A 155 11.68 12.58 11.68
CA THR A 155 11.49 11.67 12.83
C THR A 155 10.00 11.46 13.05
N SER A 156 9.30 10.90 12.07
CA SER A 156 7.94 10.40 12.25
C SER A 156 8.04 8.91 12.54
N THR A 157 8.33 8.58 13.79
CA THR A 157 7.92 7.30 14.35
C THR A 157 6.40 7.26 14.22
N VAL A 158 5.90 6.60 13.18
CA VAL A 158 4.47 6.33 13.04
C VAL A 158 4.13 5.35 14.16
N ASN A 159 3.64 5.89 15.27
CA ASN A 159 3.11 5.09 16.36
C ASN A 159 1.78 4.51 15.89
N CYS A 160 1.82 3.38 15.20
CA CYS A 160 0.63 2.59 14.86
C CYS A 160 0.08 1.99 16.16
N ASN A 161 -0.67 2.78 16.93
CA ASN A 161 -1.51 2.25 17.99
C ASN A 161 -2.64 1.44 17.32
N PHE A 162 -2.42 0.13 17.15
CA PHE A 162 -3.49 -0.81 16.87
C PHE A 162 -4.41 -0.87 18.09
N HIS A 163 -5.45 -0.02 18.10
CA HIS A 163 -6.57 -0.20 19.03
C HIS A 163 -7.55 -1.18 18.40
N GLN A 164 -7.33 -2.47 18.63
CA GLN A 164 -8.30 -3.50 18.33
C GLN A 164 -9.37 -3.47 19.43
N GLN A 165 -10.45 -2.72 19.22
CA GLN A 165 -11.65 -2.86 20.06
C GLN A 165 -12.32 -4.20 19.72
N GLN A 166 -11.99 -5.25 20.48
CA GLN A 166 -12.80 -6.46 20.54
C GLN A 166 -14.08 -6.14 21.29
N ILE A 167 -15.22 -6.09 20.59
CA ILE A 167 -16.53 -6.15 21.23
C ILE A 167 -16.74 -7.62 21.61
N GLN A 168 -16.57 -7.94 22.90
CA GLN A 168 -17.03 -9.20 23.48
C GLN A 168 -18.52 -9.07 23.79
N GLN A 169 -19.36 -9.86 23.13
CA GLN A 169 -20.71 -10.18 23.63
C GLN A 169 -20.72 -11.67 23.96
N GLU A 170 -20.73 -12.00 25.25
CA GLU A 170 -21.05 -13.36 25.72
C GLU A 170 -22.56 -13.60 25.63
N PRO A 171 -23.02 -14.78 25.19
CA PRO A 171 -24.42 -15.19 25.37
C PRO A 171 -24.59 -15.96 26.68
N GLN A 172 -25.41 -15.45 27.60
CA GLN A 172 -25.94 -16.24 28.72
C GLN A 172 -27.37 -16.72 28.43
N ILE A 173 -27.60 -18.03 28.55
CA ILE A 173 -28.90 -18.69 28.39
C ILE A 173 -29.44 -19.11 29.78
N ASN A 174 -30.54 -18.45 30.19
CA ASN A 174 -31.79 -18.87 30.88
C ASN A 174 -31.75 -19.62 32.25
N PRO A 175 -32.85 -19.77 33.06
CA PRO A 175 -34.30 -19.61 32.74
C PRO A 175 -35.25 -18.99 33.81
N GLN A 176 -36.36 -18.35 33.40
CA GLN A 176 -37.76 -18.64 33.84
C GLN A 176 -38.82 -17.53 33.56
N SER A 177 -39.95 -18.00 33.02
CA SER A 177 -41.37 -17.61 33.21
C SER A 177 -42.00 -16.31 32.66
N CYS A 178 -43.00 -16.55 31.78
CA CYS A 178 -44.37 -15.98 31.73
C CYS A 178 -44.71 -14.72 30.90
N LEU A 179 -45.54 -15.00 29.87
CA LEU A 179 -46.76 -14.31 29.37
C LEU A 179 -46.66 -13.11 28.40
N SER A 180 -47.24 -13.37 27.22
CA SER A 180 -48.06 -12.54 26.30
C SER A 180 -47.70 -11.06 26.07
N ASP A 181 -47.35 -10.70 24.84
CA ASP A 181 -48.30 -10.14 23.85
C ASP A 181 -47.60 -9.88 22.50
N SER A 182 -48.41 -9.87 21.43
CA SER A 182 -47.99 -9.68 20.04
C SER A 182 -47.58 -8.23 19.74
N ILE A 183 -46.68 -8.02 18.75
CA ILE A 183 -46.78 -7.08 17.60
C ILE A 183 -45.38 -6.63 17.07
N HIS A 184 -45.10 -7.02 15.81
CA HIS A 184 -44.37 -6.36 14.69
C HIS A 184 -42.85 -6.04 14.70
N ALA A 185 -42.19 -6.63 13.68
CA ALA A 185 -41.22 -6.06 12.71
C ALA A 185 -39.86 -5.53 13.23
N LYS A 186 -38.68 -5.83 12.66
CA LYS A 186 -38.25 -6.47 11.40
C LYS A 186 -36.79 -6.92 11.57
N GLU A 187 -36.46 -8.04 10.92
CA GLU A 187 -35.10 -8.51 10.62
C GLU A 187 -34.40 -7.53 9.66
N ASP A 188 -33.08 -7.38 9.76
CA ASP A 188 -32.21 -7.04 8.62
C ASP A 188 -30.73 -7.29 8.99
N PHE A 189 -30.30 -8.54 8.82
CA PHE A 189 -28.93 -8.89 8.47
C PHE A 189 -29.06 -9.89 7.33
N LEU A 190 -28.86 -9.44 6.09
CA LEU A 190 -28.30 -10.16 4.95
C LEU A 190 -28.52 -9.34 3.67
N HIS A 191 -27.48 -9.35 2.83
CA HIS A 191 -27.37 -8.86 1.45
C HIS A 191 -27.23 -7.36 1.21
N PHE A 192 -26.07 -6.98 0.65
CA PHE A 192 -26.06 -6.47 -0.72
C PHE A 192 -24.86 -7.06 -1.48
N ALA A 193 -25.15 -8.14 -2.21
CA ALA A 193 -24.54 -8.42 -3.50
C ALA A 193 -25.71 -8.50 -4.48
N SER A 194 -25.77 -7.53 -5.38
CA SER A 194 -26.51 -7.52 -6.64
C SER A 194 -25.76 -6.58 -7.55
#